data_AF-A0A7S4FST8-F1
#
_entry.id   AF-A0A7S4FST8-F1
#
_cell.length_a   1.000
_cell.length_b   1.000
_cell.length_c   1.000
_cell.angle_alpha   90.00
_cell.angle_beta   90.00
_cell.angle_gamma   90.00
#
_symmetry.space_group_name_H-M   'P 1'
#
loop_
_entity.id
_entity.type
_entity.pdbx_description
1 polymer ?
#
loop_
_entity_poly.entity_id
_entity_poly.type
_entity_poly.pdbx_seq_one_letter_code
_entity_poly.pdbx_strand_id
1 'polypeptide(L)'
;MVMCGCGIRGLEMLGTEQDWAVLGQKLQVLRSLLAPIEGCLRLKPFFDTAAEVFANLHRTYVDGAAMRKWWADVLLKSSAYEYGPSGMRRHEVEAYNGWLVQFLAGTEKIKANDLRAGRYAEQLSTLSACPMKVVDAINKVSDNATLIAGVLGYTVHGTANDAVTLRPAHGWCMMLPPESPLRRSHAEGRSDGCAGPATSGAGEGAATEGA
;
A
#
# COMPACT_ATOMS: atom_id res chain seq x y z
N MET A 1 -28.42 -4.92 -4.20
CA MET A 1 -27.46 -5.16 -5.29
C MET A 1 -26.60 -6.32 -4.85
N VAL A 2 -26.67 -7.46 -5.54
CA VAL A 2 -26.05 -8.72 -5.11
C VAL A 2 -24.56 -8.65 -5.42
N MET A 3 -23.73 -8.46 -4.38
CA MET A 3 -22.28 -8.63 -4.47
C MET A 3 -21.97 -10.13 -4.60
N CYS A 4 -21.79 -10.60 -5.84
CA CYS A 4 -21.08 -11.85 -6.06
C CYS A 4 -19.61 -11.60 -5.70
N GLY A 5 -19.23 -11.97 -4.47
CA GLY A 5 -17.85 -12.00 -4.01
C GLY A 5 -17.07 -13.06 -4.80
N CYS A 6 -16.56 -12.67 -5.95
CA CYS A 6 -15.65 -13.45 -6.77
C CYS A 6 -14.22 -13.19 -6.27
N GLY A 7 -13.56 -14.16 -5.64
CA GLY A 7 -12.21 -14.01 -5.07
C GLY A 7 -11.90 -15.06 -3.98
N ILE A 8 -10.74 -14.95 -3.32
CA ILE A 8 -10.45 -15.70 -2.08
C ILE A 8 -11.60 -15.47 -1.10
N ARG A 9 -12.05 -16.51 -0.38
CA ARG A 9 -13.03 -16.34 0.70
C ARG A 9 -12.50 -15.31 1.72
N GLY A 10 -13.23 -14.22 1.91
CA GLY A 10 -12.85 -13.15 2.82
C GLY A 10 -12.05 -12.00 2.18
N LEU A 11 -11.85 -12.02 0.86
CA LEU A 11 -11.31 -10.88 0.10
C LEU A 11 -12.40 -10.26 -0.76
N GLU A 12 -12.63 -8.96 -0.55
CA GLU A 12 -13.54 -8.15 -1.35
C GLU A 12 -12.71 -7.17 -2.18
N MET A 13 -12.87 -7.20 -3.50
CA MET A 13 -12.29 -6.20 -4.37
C MET A 13 -13.19 -4.96 -4.37
N LEU A 14 -12.68 -3.84 -3.90
CA LEU A 14 -13.39 -2.57 -3.96
C LEU A 14 -13.35 -1.98 -5.38
N GLY A 15 -14.33 -1.14 -5.70
CA GLY A 15 -14.50 -0.55 -7.03
C GLY A 15 -15.46 -1.35 -7.92
N THR A 16 -15.70 -0.82 -9.11
CA THR A 16 -16.54 -1.44 -10.15
C THR A 16 -15.67 -2.22 -11.13
N GLU A 17 -16.25 -3.19 -11.85
CA GLU A 17 -15.56 -3.89 -12.95
C GLU A 17 -14.85 -2.92 -13.91
N GLN A 18 -15.52 -1.80 -14.24
CA GLN A 18 -14.97 -0.76 -15.10
C GLN A 18 -13.71 -0.10 -14.50
N ASP A 19 -13.65 0.13 -13.19
CA ASP A 19 -12.46 0.67 -12.53
C ASP A 19 -11.25 -0.26 -12.73
N TRP A 20 -11.49 -1.57 -12.64
CA TRP A 20 -10.47 -2.60 -12.84
C TRP A 20 -10.09 -2.76 -14.32
N ALA A 21 -11.02 -2.59 -15.26
CA ALA A 21 -10.71 -2.52 -16.69
C ALA A 21 -9.81 -1.32 -17.02
N VAL A 22 -10.09 -0.15 -16.43
CA VAL A 22 -9.29 1.08 -16.60
C VAL A 22 -7.89 0.95 -16.01
N LEU A 23 -7.70 0.13 -14.98
CA LEU A 23 -6.37 -0.11 -14.39
C LEU A 23 -5.36 -0.65 -15.42
N GLY A 24 -5.79 -1.59 -16.27
CA GLY A 24 -4.97 -2.09 -17.37
C GLY A 24 -4.61 -1.01 -18.39
N GLN A 25 -5.55 -0.10 -18.69
CA GLN A 25 -5.30 1.03 -19.61
C GLN A 25 -4.27 2.01 -19.03
N LYS A 26 -4.39 2.34 -17.73
CA LYS A 26 -3.42 3.19 -17.02
C LYS A 26 -2.01 2.62 -17.06
N LEU A 27 -1.86 1.30 -16.94
CA LEU A 27 -0.58 0.62 -17.07
C LEU A 27 0.03 0.80 -18.46
N GLN A 28 -0.78 0.70 -19.53
CA GLN A 28 -0.30 0.91 -20.89
C GLN A 28 0.14 2.36 -21.12
N VAL A 29 -0.62 3.33 -20.63
CA VAL A 29 -0.23 4.74 -20.68
C VAL A 29 1.11 4.95 -19.97
N LEU A 30 1.28 4.40 -18.77
CA LEU A 30 2.53 4.50 -18.02
C LEU A 30 3.70 3.87 -18.79
N ARG A 31 3.50 2.70 -19.41
CA ARG A 31 4.50 2.04 -20.24
C ARG A 31 4.92 2.91 -21.43
N SER A 32 3.97 3.56 -22.09
CA SER A 32 4.26 4.49 -23.21
C SER A 32 5.02 5.73 -22.75
N LEU A 33 4.67 6.28 -21.58
CA LEU A 33 5.35 7.45 -21.01
C LEU A 33 6.81 7.16 -20.62
N LEU A 34 7.09 5.95 -20.12
CA LEU A 34 8.44 5.55 -19.71
C LEU A 34 9.27 4.91 -20.84
N ALA A 35 8.66 4.62 -21.99
CA ALA A 35 9.34 4.03 -23.15
C ALA A 35 10.65 4.75 -23.56
N PRO A 36 10.74 6.10 -23.53
CA PRO A 36 11.99 6.80 -23.89
C PRO A 36 13.18 6.49 -22.99
N ILE A 37 12.94 6.07 -21.74
CA ILE A 37 13.98 5.80 -20.74
C ILE A 37 14.07 4.30 -20.37
N GLU A 38 13.34 3.44 -21.08
CA GLU A 38 13.25 2.01 -20.80
C GLU A 38 14.61 1.30 -20.87
N GLY A 39 15.51 1.74 -21.75
CA GLY A 39 16.87 1.19 -21.85
C GLY A 39 17.69 1.34 -20.56
N CYS A 40 17.39 2.36 -19.75
CA CYS A 40 18.01 2.59 -18.46
C CYS A 40 17.30 1.85 -17.32
N LEU A 41 15.97 1.79 -17.36
CA LEU A 41 15.16 1.28 -16.25
C LEU A 41 14.92 -0.24 -16.32
N ARG A 42 14.97 -0.84 -17.52
CA ARG A 42 14.74 -2.28 -17.76
C ARG A 42 13.45 -2.79 -17.09
N LEU A 43 12.37 -2.03 -17.19
CA LEU A 43 11.08 -2.29 -16.54
C LEU A 43 10.18 -3.23 -17.34
N LYS A 44 10.56 -3.65 -18.55
CA LYS A 44 9.76 -4.53 -19.40
C LYS A 44 9.24 -5.77 -18.65
N PRO A 45 10.06 -6.55 -17.93
CA PRO A 45 9.55 -7.69 -17.17
C PRO A 45 8.52 -7.29 -16.11
N PHE A 46 8.75 -6.16 -15.42
CA PHE A 46 7.82 -5.62 -14.44
C PHE A 46 6.48 -5.25 -15.08
N PHE A 47 6.49 -4.54 -16.21
CA PHE A 47 5.26 -4.18 -16.92
C PHE A 47 4.50 -5.41 -17.42
N ASP A 48 5.20 -6.44 -17.89
CA ASP A 48 4.59 -7.67 -18.37
C ASP A 48 3.93 -8.44 -17.21
N THR A 49 4.62 -8.58 -16.05
CA THR A 49 4.04 -9.16 -14.83
C THR A 49 2.85 -8.34 -14.30
N ALA A 50 2.97 -7.02 -14.27
CA ALA A 50 1.90 -6.13 -13.81
C ALA A 50 0.65 -6.23 -14.71
N ALA A 51 0.85 -6.32 -16.03
CA ALA A 51 -0.24 -6.46 -16.98
C ALA A 51 -1.00 -7.78 -16.78
N GLU A 52 -0.28 -8.87 -16.53
CA GLU A 52 -0.89 -10.17 -16.21
C GLU A 52 -1.71 -10.11 -14.92
N VAL A 53 -1.16 -9.54 -13.85
CA VAL A 53 -1.86 -9.40 -12.56
C VAL A 53 -3.12 -8.55 -12.73
N PHE A 54 -3.03 -7.39 -13.40
CA PHE A 54 -4.19 -6.52 -13.59
C PHE A 54 -5.27 -7.16 -14.47
N ALA A 55 -4.87 -7.90 -15.51
CA ALA A 55 -5.80 -8.66 -16.32
C ALA A 55 -6.53 -9.73 -15.49
N ASN A 56 -5.82 -10.45 -14.61
CA ASN A 56 -6.40 -11.47 -13.75
C ASN A 56 -7.31 -10.88 -12.65
N LEU A 57 -6.97 -9.71 -12.09
CA LEU A 57 -7.85 -8.96 -11.19
C LEU A 57 -9.16 -8.58 -11.89
N HIS A 58 -9.08 -8.05 -13.11
CA HIS A 58 -10.27 -7.75 -13.91
C HIS A 58 -11.09 -9.01 -14.24
N ARG A 59 -10.42 -10.09 -14.68
CA ARG A 59 -11.09 -11.39 -14.96
C ARG A 59 -11.80 -11.98 -13.76
N THR A 60 -11.42 -11.61 -12.54
CA THR A 60 -12.12 -12.06 -11.34
C THR A 60 -13.58 -11.58 -11.31
N TYR A 61 -13.92 -10.43 -11.90
CA TYR A 61 -15.31 -9.99 -12.06
C TYR A 61 -16.06 -10.76 -13.13
N VAL A 62 -15.38 -11.07 -14.24
CA VAL A 62 -15.99 -11.71 -15.42
C VAL A 62 -16.21 -13.22 -15.21
N ASP A 63 -15.23 -13.91 -14.63
CA ASP A 63 -15.22 -15.37 -14.45
C ASP A 63 -14.54 -15.76 -13.12
N GLY A 64 -15.15 -15.33 -12.01
CA GLY A 64 -14.62 -15.56 -10.67
C GLY A 64 -14.36 -17.02 -10.31
N ALA A 65 -15.18 -17.94 -10.83
CA ALA A 65 -15.05 -19.37 -10.56
C ALA A 65 -13.77 -19.94 -11.19
N ALA A 66 -13.46 -19.54 -12.43
CA ALA A 66 -12.22 -19.96 -13.09
C ALA A 66 -10.96 -19.34 -12.45
N MET A 67 -11.09 -18.19 -11.80
CA MET A 67 -9.97 -17.50 -11.14
C MET A 67 -9.55 -18.12 -9.79
N ARG A 68 -10.25 -19.15 -9.30
CA ARG A 68 -9.95 -19.79 -8.00
C ARG A 68 -8.50 -20.27 -7.88
N LYS A 69 -7.93 -20.85 -8.94
CA LYS A 69 -6.55 -21.35 -8.92
C LYS A 69 -5.55 -20.21 -8.81
N TRP A 70 -5.71 -19.17 -9.61
CA TRP A 70 -4.84 -17.98 -9.58
C TRP A 70 -4.86 -17.29 -8.21
N TRP A 71 -6.05 -17.19 -7.60
CA TRP A 71 -6.20 -16.67 -6.24
C TRP A 71 -5.60 -17.57 -5.15
N ALA A 72 -5.50 -18.89 -5.38
CA ALA A 72 -4.81 -19.78 -4.46
C ALA A 72 -3.28 -19.59 -4.49
N ASP A 73 -2.75 -19.04 -5.59
CA ASP A 73 -1.32 -18.87 -5.85
C ASP A 73 -0.77 -17.48 -5.45
N VAL A 74 -1.49 -16.72 -4.61
CA VAL A 74 -1.08 -15.36 -4.18
C VAL A 74 0.27 -15.38 -3.48
N LEU A 75 0.35 -16.12 -2.38
CA LEU A 75 1.54 -16.25 -1.56
C LEU A 75 1.58 -17.68 -1.01
N LEU A 76 2.58 -18.42 -1.44
CA LEU A 76 2.73 -19.83 -1.15
C LEU A 76 4.00 -20.02 -0.33
N LYS A 77 3.90 -20.84 0.71
CA LYS A 77 5.10 -21.36 1.39
C LYS A 77 5.73 -22.41 0.49
N SER A 78 7.02 -22.25 0.25
CA SER A 78 7.81 -23.13 -0.59
C SER A 78 9.21 -23.31 -0.02
N SER A 79 10.11 -23.82 -0.86
CA SER A 79 11.51 -24.00 -0.54
C SER A 79 12.40 -23.49 -1.67
N ALA A 80 13.61 -23.10 -1.29
CA ALA A 80 14.68 -22.70 -2.18
C ALA A 80 16.00 -23.32 -1.75
N TYR A 81 16.99 -23.35 -2.64
CA TYR A 81 18.31 -23.86 -2.30
C TYR A 81 19.26 -22.75 -1.87
N GLU A 82 20.04 -23.05 -0.83
CA GLU A 82 21.25 -22.31 -0.55
C GLU A 82 22.43 -22.84 -1.34
N TYR A 83 23.22 -21.92 -1.87
CA TYR A 83 24.42 -22.21 -2.63
C TYR A 83 25.63 -21.69 -1.86
N GLY A 84 26.66 -22.52 -1.75
CA GLY A 84 27.93 -22.11 -1.16
C GLY A 84 28.71 -21.16 -2.09
N PRO A 85 29.86 -20.65 -1.63
CA PRO A 85 30.73 -19.78 -2.43
C PRO A 85 31.18 -20.40 -3.76
N SER A 86 31.22 -21.73 -3.84
CA SER A 86 31.55 -22.50 -5.04
C SER A 86 30.37 -22.73 -6.00
N GLY A 87 29.18 -22.20 -5.71
CA GLY A 87 27.95 -22.49 -6.46
C GLY A 87 27.38 -23.89 -6.18
N MET A 88 27.97 -24.66 -5.26
CA MET A 88 27.45 -25.98 -4.89
C MET A 88 26.22 -25.85 -4.00
N ARG A 89 25.16 -26.59 -4.34
CA ARG A 89 23.93 -26.69 -3.55
C ARG A 89 24.27 -27.27 -2.17
N ARG A 90 23.92 -26.55 -1.11
CA ARG A 90 24.15 -26.95 0.28
C ARG A 90 22.94 -27.68 0.84
N HIS A 91 21.88 -26.93 1.09
CA HIS A 91 20.67 -27.45 1.69
C HIS A 91 19.46 -26.64 1.23
N GLU A 92 18.29 -27.20 1.49
CA GLU A 92 17.01 -26.59 1.21
C GLU A 92 16.59 -25.70 2.39
N VAL A 93 16.13 -24.50 2.09
CA VAL A 93 15.67 -23.52 3.07
C VAL A 93 14.23 -23.10 2.77
N GLU A 94 13.54 -22.66 3.81
CA GLU A 94 12.19 -22.10 3.70
C GLU A 94 12.20 -20.87 2.79
N ALA A 95 11.21 -20.81 1.90
CA ALA A 95 11.02 -19.71 0.97
C ALA A 95 9.53 -19.40 0.79
N TYR A 96 9.27 -18.27 0.16
CA TYR A 96 7.94 -17.85 -0.28
C TYR A 96 7.96 -17.64 -1.79
N ASN A 97 6.90 -18.08 -2.45
CA ASN A 97 6.66 -17.87 -3.89
C ASN A 97 5.19 -17.50 -4.12
N GLY A 98 4.76 -17.45 -5.37
CA GLY A 98 3.42 -17.02 -5.77
C GLY A 98 3.47 -15.73 -6.59
N TRP A 99 2.33 -15.34 -7.17
CA TRP A 99 2.30 -14.19 -8.07
C TRP A 99 2.55 -12.88 -7.32
N LEU A 100 2.22 -12.78 -6.03
CA LEU A 100 2.47 -11.56 -5.25
C LEU A 100 3.97 -11.32 -5.06
N VAL A 101 4.75 -12.40 -4.88
CA VAL A 101 6.21 -12.34 -4.76
C VAL A 101 6.84 -11.85 -6.06
N GLN A 102 6.38 -12.38 -7.20
CA GLN A 102 6.84 -11.95 -8.52
C GLN A 102 6.47 -10.49 -8.79
N PHE A 103 5.24 -10.10 -8.46
CA PHE A 103 4.73 -8.76 -8.70
C PHE A 103 5.46 -7.69 -7.86
N LEU A 104 5.69 -7.94 -6.57
CA LEU A 104 6.31 -6.97 -5.67
C LEU A 104 7.84 -6.95 -5.76
N ALA A 105 8.46 -8.13 -5.78
CA ALA A 105 9.92 -8.25 -5.67
C ALA A 105 10.63 -8.56 -6.99
N GLY A 106 9.89 -8.84 -8.08
CA GLY A 106 10.47 -9.17 -9.38
C GLY A 106 11.24 -10.50 -9.40
N THR A 107 11.02 -11.37 -8.42
CA THR A 107 11.68 -12.68 -8.30
C THR A 107 10.65 -13.78 -8.14
N GLU A 108 10.97 -14.99 -8.60
CA GLU A 108 10.08 -16.14 -8.45
C GLU A 108 9.96 -16.59 -6.99
N LYS A 109 11.04 -16.45 -6.21
CA LYS A 109 11.13 -16.89 -4.82
C LYS A 109 11.89 -15.90 -3.96
N ILE A 110 11.48 -15.79 -2.70
CA ILE A 110 12.17 -15.06 -1.63
C ILE A 110 12.47 -16.03 -0.50
N LYS A 111 13.74 -16.11 -0.06
CA LYS A 111 14.12 -16.94 1.09
C LYS A 111 13.60 -16.31 2.38
N ALA A 112 13.08 -17.12 3.30
CA ALA A 112 12.54 -16.65 4.57
C ALA A 112 13.60 -15.89 5.40
N ASN A 113 14.85 -16.35 5.39
CA ASN A 113 15.96 -15.69 6.08
C ASN A 113 16.28 -14.31 5.48
N ASP A 114 16.25 -14.17 4.15
CA ASP A 114 16.49 -12.89 3.48
C ASP A 114 15.36 -11.89 3.74
N LEU A 115 14.11 -12.38 3.78
CA LEU A 115 12.94 -11.60 4.16
C LEU A 115 13.07 -11.09 5.61
N ARG A 116 13.38 -11.97 6.57
CA ARG A 116 13.59 -11.60 7.99
C ARG A 116 14.77 -10.65 8.18
N ALA A 117 15.81 -10.76 7.36
CA ALA A 117 16.95 -9.86 7.35
C ALA A 117 16.67 -8.51 6.67
N GLY A 118 15.45 -8.27 6.17
CA GLY A 118 15.07 -7.00 5.56
C GLY A 118 15.62 -6.77 4.15
N ARG A 119 16.14 -7.80 3.47
CA ARG A 119 16.74 -7.64 2.12
C ARG A 119 15.76 -7.22 1.04
N TYR A 120 14.46 -7.39 1.31
CA TYR A 120 13.36 -7.01 0.42
C TYR A 120 12.54 -5.84 0.96
N ALA A 121 13.04 -5.11 1.97
CA ALA A 121 12.26 -4.07 2.66
C ALA A 121 11.82 -2.96 1.70
N GLU A 122 12.64 -2.58 0.73
CA GLU A 122 12.28 -1.55 -0.27
C GLU A 122 11.25 -2.07 -1.27
N GLN A 123 11.44 -3.28 -1.80
CA GLN A 123 10.54 -3.87 -2.80
C GLN A 123 9.16 -4.23 -2.22
N LEU A 124 9.12 -4.61 -0.94
CA LEU A 124 7.89 -4.93 -0.21
C LEU A 124 7.30 -3.71 0.51
N SER A 125 7.97 -2.56 0.43
CA SER A 125 7.44 -1.32 0.97
C SER A 125 6.17 -0.95 0.21
N THR A 126 5.09 -0.73 0.97
CA THR A 126 3.85 -0.17 0.42
C THR A 126 3.92 1.35 0.26
N LEU A 127 5.08 1.95 0.55
CA LEU A 127 5.36 3.38 0.46
C LEU A 127 6.43 3.63 -0.59
N SER A 128 6.16 4.60 -1.47
CA SER A 128 7.11 5.17 -2.41
C SER A 128 7.48 6.58 -1.98
N ALA A 129 8.77 6.90 -2.04
CA ALA A 129 9.31 8.22 -1.73
C ALA A 129 9.98 8.80 -2.99
N CYS A 130 9.61 10.03 -3.34
CA CYS A 130 10.17 10.76 -4.47
C CYS A 130 10.74 12.11 -3.99
N PRO A 131 12.08 12.24 -3.90
CA PRO A 131 12.72 13.51 -3.66
C PRO A 131 12.43 14.47 -4.81
N MET A 132 12.10 15.71 -4.48
CA MET A 132 11.78 16.76 -5.45
C MET A 132 12.14 18.14 -4.93
N LYS A 133 12.12 19.14 -5.82
CA LYS A 133 12.26 20.54 -5.46
C LYS A 133 10.93 21.24 -5.66
N VAL A 134 10.43 21.88 -4.61
CA VAL A 134 9.21 22.68 -4.64
C VAL A 134 9.59 24.14 -4.81
N VAL A 135 8.89 24.84 -5.70
CA VAL A 135 9.10 26.27 -5.97
C VAL A 135 7.78 27.00 -5.73
N ASP A 136 7.78 27.91 -4.76
CA ASP A 136 6.72 28.89 -4.59
C ASP A 136 7.11 30.15 -5.36
N ALA A 137 6.55 30.29 -6.57
CA ALA A 137 6.84 31.41 -7.45
C ALA A 137 6.30 32.76 -6.91
N ILE A 138 5.26 32.74 -6.06
CA ILE A 138 4.64 33.94 -5.51
C ILE A 138 5.56 34.53 -4.45
N ASN A 139 6.02 33.69 -3.51
CA ASN A 139 6.90 34.10 -2.43
C ASN A 139 8.39 34.05 -2.81
N LYS A 140 8.72 33.63 -4.05
CA LYS A 140 10.09 33.48 -4.57
C LYS A 140 11.00 32.62 -3.69
N VAL A 141 10.42 31.61 -3.04
CA VAL A 141 11.15 30.64 -2.22
C VAL A 141 11.12 29.27 -2.89
N SER A 142 12.18 28.50 -2.69
CA SER A 142 12.23 27.11 -3.15
C SER A 142 12.93 26.26 -2.11
N ASP A 143 12.48 25.02 -1.95
CA ASP A 143 13.13 24.08 -1.06
C ASP A 143 13.01 22.64 -1.56
N ASN A 144 13.85 21.77 -1.02
CA ASN A 144 13.77 20.34 -1.23
C ASN A 144 12.56 19.79 -0.46
N ALA A 145 11.89 18.81 -1.04
CA ALA A 145 10.81 18.07 -0.41
C ALA A 145 10.92 16.59 -0.79
N THR A 146 10.26 15.74 -0.04
CA THR A 146 10.04 14.34 -0.43
C THR A 146 8.56 14.07 -0.45
N LEU A 147 8.03 13.74 -1.62
CA LEU A 147 6.67 13.23 -1.74
C LEU A 147 6.67 11.76 -1.32
N ILE A 148 5.92 11.42 -0.29
CA ILE A 148 5.70 10.05 0.15
C ILE A 148 4.26 9.69 -0.20
N ALA A 149 4.05 8.55 -0.87
CA ALA A 149 2.72 8.07 -1.23
C ALA A 149 2.64 6.56 -1.12
N GLY A 150 1.45 6.02 -0.82
CA GLY A 150 1.23 4.59 -0.74
C GLY A 150 0.17 4.19 0.28
N VAL A 151 0.30 2.98 0.83
CA VAL A 151 -0.56 2.50 1.93
C VAL A 151 0.05 2.96 3.25
N LEU A 152 -0.57 3.97 3.87
CA LEU A 152 -0.12 4.59 5.13
C LEU A 152 -0.62 3.83 6.37
N GLY A 153 -1.61 2.98 6.20
CA GLY A 153 -2.19 2.19 7.27
C GLY A 153 -3.33 1.33 6.76
N TYR A 154 -4.12 0.80 7.68
CA TYR A 154 -5.30 0.02 7.36
C TYR A 154 -6.36 0.25 8.42
N THR A 155 -7.63 0.14 8.03
CA THR A 155 -8.76 0.09 8.95
C THR A 155 -9.17 -1.35 9.18
N VAL A 156 -9.51 -1.67 10.42
CA VAL A 156 -10.02 -2.97 10.82
C VAL A 156 -11.52 -2.84 11.05
N HIS A 157 -12.31 -3.64 10.37
CA HIS A 157 -13.75 -3.72 10.55
C HIS A 157 -14.12 -5.10 11.10
N GLY A 158 -14.86 -5.13 12.21
CA GLY A 158 -15.55 -6.35 12.66
C GLY A 158 -16.81 -6.57 11.83
N THR A 159 -16.99 -7.75 11.26
CA THR A 159 -18.22 -8.11 10.55
C THR A 159 -19.09 -9.04 11.40
N ALA A 160 -20.37 -9.14 11.03
CA ALA A 160 -21.38 -9.94 11.73
C ALA A 160 -21.08 -11.46 11.84
N ASN A 161 -20.01 -11.95 11.19
CA ASN A 161 -19.62 -13.37 11.14
C ASN A 161 -18.24 -13.65 11.79
N ASP A 162 -17.78 -12.80 12.71
CA ASP A 162 -16.45 -12.89 13.37
C ASP A 162 -15.24 -12.86 12.42
N ALA A 163 -15.44 -12.56 11.13
CA ALA A 163 -14.36 -12.36 10.18
C ALA A 163 -13.83 -10.93 10.29
N VAL A 164 -12.53 -10.80 10.60
CA VAL A 164 -11.83 -9.52 10.59
C VAL A 164 -11.63 -9.07 9.14
N THR A 165 -12.21 -7.94 8.76
CA THR A 165 -12.00 -7.33 7.46
C THR A 165 -10.95 -6.23 7.57
N LEU A 166 -9.92 -6.30 6.75
CA LEU A 166 -8.88 -5.28 6.64
C LEU A 166 -9.11 -4.45 5.37
N ARG A 167 -9.03 -3.13 5.50
CA ARG A 167 -9.09 -2.21 4.36
C ARG A 167 -7.85 -1.31 4.35
N PRO A 168 -7.04 -1.31 3.29
CA PRO A 168 -5.88 -0.44 3.20
C PRO A 168 -6.29 1.04 3.09
N ALA A 169 -5.62 1.89 3.86
CA ALA A 169 -5.75 3.33 3.81
C ALA A 169 -4.62 3.90 2.95
N HIS A 170 -4.98 4.35 1.76
CA HIS A 170 -4.05 4.99 0.85
C HIS A 170 -3.95 6.48 1.16
N GLY A 171 -2.76 7.04 1.03
CA GLY A 171 -2.56 8.46 1.19
C GLY A 171 -1.21 8.92 0.69
N TRP A 172 -0.98 10.21 0.83
CA TRP A 172 0.27 10.84 0.48
C TRP A 172 0.55 11.99 1.43
N CYS A 173 1.82 12.30 1.62
CA CYS A 173 2.27 13.48 2.33
C CYS A 173 3.51 14.05 1.65
N MET A 174 3.75 15.35 1.85
CA MET A 174 4.96 16.01 1.39
C MET A 174 5.79 16.38 2.61
N MET A 175 6.96 15.78 2.72
CA MET A 175 7.90 16.02 3.80
C MET A 175 8.84 17.15 3.41
N LEU A 176 8.79 18.25 4.14
CA LEU A 176 9.72 19.38 4.02
C LEU A 176 10.80 19.29 5.11
N PRO A 177 12.01 19.82 4.90
CA PRO A 177 12.98 20.05 5.99
C PRO A 177 12.36 20.87 7.12
N PRO A 178 12.71 20.64 8.41
CA PRO A 178 12.17 21.41 9.54
C PRO A 178 12.33 22.93 9.37
N GLU A 179 13.46 23.36 8.82
CA GLU A 179 13.81 24.76 8.58
C GLU A 179 13.28 25.32 7.25
N SER A 180 12.39 24.58 6.59
CA SER A 180 11.89 24.99 5.28
C SER A 180 11.09 26.28 5.37
N PRO A 181 11.38 27.31 4.53
CA PRO A 181 10.55 28.52 4.47
C PRO A 181 9.12 28.22 3.96
N LEU A 182 8.89 27.02 3.40
CA LEU A 182 7.58 26.55 2.95
C LEU A 182 6.73 25.97 4.09
N ARG A 183 7.34 25.62 5.24
CA ARG A 183 6.60 25.33 6.46
C ARG A 183 6.14 26.67 7.02
N ARG A 184 4.89 27.05 6.74
CA ARG A 184 4.30 28.24 7.38
C ARG A 184 4.53 28.13 8.89
N SER A 185 5.11 29.17 9.50
CA SER A 185 5.09 29.28 10.96
C SER A 185 3.63 29.25 11.38
N HIS A 186 3.25 28.25 12.17
CA HIS A 186 1.93 28.22 12.81
C HIS A 186 1.86 29.24 13.97
N ALA A 187 2.52 30.39 13.81
CA ALA A 187 2.63 31.47 14.76
C ALA A 187 2.34 32.76 14.01
N GLU A 188 1.05 33.12 14.01
CA GLU A 188 0.47 34.47 14.05
C GLU A 188 -0.92 34.44 13.39
N GLY A 189 -1.98 34.48 14.22
CA GLY A 189 -3.29 34.97 13.78
C GLY A 189 -4.50 34.02 13.79
N ARG A 190 -4.55 32.96 14.62
CA ARG A 190 -5.84 32.30 14.92
C ARG A 190 -5.91 31.79 16.36
N SER A 191 -6.11 32.72 17.28
CA SER A 191 -6.87 32.42 18.50
C SER A 191 -8.33 32.25 18.08
N ASP A 192 -8.77 31.01 17.86
CA ASP A 192 -10.20 30.66 17.99
C ASP A 192 -10.33 29.15 18.18
N GLY A 193 -10.56 28.80 19.46
CA GLY A 193 -11.50 27.76 19.85
C GLY A 193 -11.29 26.35 19.31
N CYS A 194 -10.35 25.61 19.90
CA CYS A 194 -10.55 24.18 20.09
C CYS A 194 -10.41 23.88 21.58
N ALA A 195 -11.43 24.29 22.34
CA ALA A 195 -11.62 23.82 23.69
C ALA A 195 -11.90 22.31 23.62
N GLY A 196 -11.04 21.50 24.25
CA GLY A 196 -11.37 20.12 24.54
C GLY A 196 -12.65 20.04 25.38
N PRO A 197 -13.39 18.92 25.33
CA PRO A 197 -14.62 18.78 26.10
C PRO A 197 -14.32 18.94 27.58
N ALA A 198 -14.93 19.96 28.19
CA ALA A 198 -14.93 20.18 29.62
C ALA A 198 -15.57 18.96 30.29
N THR A 199 -14.81 18.31 31.17
CA THR A 199 -15.35 17.35 32.13
C THR A 199 -16.27 18.11 33.09
N SER A 200 -17.58 18.01 32.88
CA SER A 200 -18.58 18.45 33.85
C SER A 200 -18.57 17.50 35.05
N GLY A 201 -17.75 17.83 36.05
CA GLY A 201 -17.99 17.41 37.41
C GLY A 201 -19.15 18.24 37.96
N ALA A 202 -20.29 17.60 38.19
CA ALA A 202 -21.37 18.18 38.98
C ALA A 202 -21.37 17.44 40.32
N GLY A 203 -20.71 18.04 41.30
CA GLY A 203 -20.87 17.73 42.72
C GLY A 203 -21.72 18.80 43.39
N GLU A 204 -22.75 18.32 44.10
CA GLU A 204 -23.36 18.86 45.32
C GLU A 204 -24.17 20.17 45.31
N GLY A 205 -25.41 20.01 45.78
CA GLY A 205 -26.23 21.04 46.41
C GLY A 205 -27.26 20.38 47.32
N ALA A 206 -27.00 20.40 48.63
CA ALA A 206 -27.84 19.88 49.71
C ALA A 206 -28.99 20.85 50.10
N ALA A 207 -30.09 20.30 50.64
CA ALA A 207 -31.03 20.89 51.63
C ALA A 207 -32.34 20.05 51.65
N THR A 208 -32.58 19.15 52.62
CA THR A 208 -33.22 19.30 53.96
C THR A 208 -34.75 19.21 53.99
N GLU A 209 -35.24 18.42 54.97
CA GLU A 209 -36.58 18.38 55.62
C GLU A 209 -37.76 17.88 54.76
N GLY A 210 -38.69 17.04 55.22
CA GLY A 210 -38.97 16.46 56.53
C GLY A 210 -40.34 15.74 56.47
N ALA A 211 -40.57 14.88 57.47
CA ALA A 211 -41.76 14.05 57.77
C ALA A 211 -41.97 12.78 56.94
#